data_AF-A0A8J3SW91-F1
#
_entry.id   AF-A0A8J3SW91-F1
#
_cell.length_a   1.000
_cell.length_b   1.000
_cell.length_c   1.000
_cell.angle_alpha   90.00
_cell.angle_beta   90.00
_cell.angle_gamma   90.00
#
_symmetry.space_group_name_H-M   'P 1'
#
loop_
_entity.id
_entity.type
_entity.pdbx_description
1 polymer ?
#
loop_
_entity_poly.entity_id
_entity_poly.type
_entity_poly.pdbx_seq_one_letter_code
_entity_poly.pdbx_strand_id
1 'polypeptide(L)'
;MGAPMARRLVEAGHKVTVWNRTPRAVEGAAVADSPAEAVAGAELVVTMLSDPQAVHDVLSAAAPGLAEGVVVVEMSTIGPGAVAGLRALLPSSAGLVDAPVLGSVEPARSGTLTVLAGGTARDLARCREVLGVFGVVREVGGPGAGAALKLAVMSTLVPAQVLLAETAAYARAAGVDTGTLLEVLGRTPLGALAERIRPAVEGGPSEPRYALGLAAKDLRLAAHPVQTLAAAAEGRLTAAVAAGLGGEDLTAVFGHVERVGHIERVGHAAREPGGPDAAPDRDGPGAADTGIQDGPDTAGDLSQDGPGTAGTGVQNRPGAAGAPVRDLSGGAAGRTGVEKVNPASVPATNGLYSHATRAGDLLFVSGQVALDSGGNVAGEGDMTAQSEHVMESLARILADQGCTFDDVTHIRTFLTDMSRLPEYGAVRRRFITGEPPASTTVEVSRLFRPGLMIEVEVTAAVP
;
A
#
# COMPACT_ATOMS: atom_id res chain seq x y z
N MET A 1 -12.05 16.88 9.84
CA MET A 1 -13.40 16.45 9.42
C MET A 1 -14.43 16.58 10.53
N GLY A 2 -14.28 15.93 11.69
CA GLY A 2 -15.35 15.90 12.73
C GLY A 2 -15.86 17.25 13.23
N ALA A 3 -14.98 18.20 13.58
CA ALA A 3 -15.40 19.50 14.13
C ALA A 3 -16.32 20.32 13.21
N PRO A 4 -16.00 20.56 11.91
CA PRO A 4 -16.93 21.27 11.03
C PRO A 4 -18.23 20.49 10.80
N MET A 5 -18.21 19.16 10.76
CA MET A 5 -19.43 18.35 10.64
C MET A 5 -20.32 18.49 11.88
N ALA A 6 -19.75 18.46 13.09
CA ALA A 6 -20.51 18.67 14.32
C ALA A 6 -21.14 20.08 14.37
N ARG A 7 -20.42 21.12 13.92
CA ARG A 7 -20.97 22.48 13.81
C ARG A 7 -22.17 22.53 12.86
N ARG A 8 -22.11 21.83 11.72
CA ARG A 8 -23.22 21.74 10.77
C ARG A 8 -24.49 21.14 11.40
N LEU A 9 -24.33 20.13 12.26
CA LEU A 9 -25.46 19.56 13.01
C LEU A 9 -26.08 20.58 13.98
N VAL A 10 -25.25 21.34 14.70
CA VAL A 10 -25.70 22.43 15.58
C VAL A 10 -26.47 23.49 14.79
N GLU A 11 -25.92 23.94 13.67
CA GLU A 11 -26.54 24.95 12.79
C GLU A 11 -27.85 24.46 12.16
N ALA A 12 -28.01 23.14 11.98
CA ALA A 12 -29.25 22.52 11.55
C ALA A 12 -30.29 22.37 12.67
N GLY A 13 -29.96 22.80 13.90
CA GLY A 13 -30.86 22.79 15.05
C GLY A 13 -30.84 21.50 15.88
N HIS A 14 -29.89 20.58 15.63
CA HIS A 14 -29.75 19.39 16.45
C HIS A 14 -29.05 19.69 17.78
N LYS A 15 -29.46 19.00 18.84
CA LYS A 15 -28.72 18.99 20.12
C LYS A 15 -27.52 18.06 19.98
N VAL A 16 -26.32 18.63 20.01
CA VAL A 16 -25.07 17.87 19.79
C VAL A 16 -24.25 17.81 21.07
N THR A 17 -23.78 16.61 21.39
CA THR A 17 -22.72 16.37 22.37
C THR A 17 -21.49 15.84 21.61
N VAL A 18 -20.32 16.41 21.88
CA VAL A 18 -19.06 16.00 21.26
C VAL A 18 -18.09 15.44 22.29
N TRP A 19 -17.27 14.51 21.86
CA TRP A 19 -16.10 14.05 22.60
C TRP A 19 -14.94 13.82 21.63
N ASN A 20 -13.73 14.09 22.11
CA ASN A 20 -12.51 13.74 21.40
C ASN A 20 -11.37 13.52 22.40
N ARG A 21 -10.53 12.51 22.16
CA ARG A 21 -9.38 12.18 23.02
C ARG A 21 -8.50 13.39 23.34
N THR A 22 -8.24 14.24 22.36
CA THR A 22 -7.71 15.59 22.59
C THR A 22 -8.92 16.52 22.63
N PRO A 23 -9.27 17.11 23.78
CA PRO A 23 -10.50 17.90 23.89
C PRO A 23 -10.61 18.97 22.79
N ARG A 24 -11.77 19.02 22.13
CA ARG A 24 -12.08 19.99 21.08
C ARG A 24 -13.50 20.48 21.27
N ALA A 25 -13.66 21.73 21.66
CA ALA A 25 -14.96 22.37 21.74
C ALA A 25 -15.50 22.66 20.34
N VAL A 26 -16.82 22.55 20.20
CA VAL A 26 -17.58 22.99 19.03
C VAL A 26 -18.64 23.95 19.54
N GLU A 27 -18.69 25.15 18.96
CA GLU A 27 -19.66 26.17 19.35
C GLU A 27 -21.09 25.65 19.23
N GLY A 28 -21.88 25.84 20.31
CA GLY A 28 -23.26 25.36 20.41
C GLY A 28 -23.42 23.85 20.67
N ALA A 29 -22.34 23.07 20.77
CA ALA A 29 -22.37 21.68 21.22
C ALA A 29 -21.95 21.55 22.69
N ALA A 30 -22.54 20.59 23.41
CA ALA A 30 -22.03 20.16 24.70
C ALA A 30 -20.73 19.36 24.52
N VAL A 31 -19.84 19.41 25.50
CA VAL A 31 -18.60 18.62 25.52
C VAL A 31 -18.71 17.60 26.64
N ALA A 32 -18.51 16.33 26.32
CA ALA A 32 -18.47 15.24 27.30
C ALA A 32 -17.03 14.94 27.72
N ASP A 33 -16.84 14.38 28.93
CA ASP A 33 -15.51 14.02 29.43
C ASP A 33 -15.09 12.60 29.00
N SER A 34 -16.07 11.75 28.68
CA SER A 34 -15.84 10.38 28.19
C SER A 34 -16.69 10.01 26.96
N PRO A 35 -16.30 8.98 26.18
CA PRO A 35 -17.11 8.47 25.08
C PRO A 35 -18.49 7.97 25.54
N ALA A 36 -18.58 7.34 26.72
CA ALA A 36 -19.83 6.84 27.27
C ALA A 36 -20.82 7.97 27.61
N GLU A 37 -20.32 9.05 28.21
CA GLU A 37 -21.12 10.25 28.46
C GLU A 37 -21.55 10.93 27.16
N ALA A 38 -20.70 10.93 26.13
CA ALA A 38 -20.99 11.57 24.86
C ALA A 38 -22.20 10.95 24.14
N VAL A 39 -22.40 9.65 24.30
CA VAL A 39 -23.50 8.91 23.65
C VAL A 39 -24.73 8.74 24.53
N ALA A 40 -24.66 9.13 25.81
CA ALA A 40 -25.74 8.96 26.77
C ALA A 40 -27.00 9.73 26.35
N GLY A 41 -28.10 9.00 26.16
CA GLY A 41 -29.39 9.57 25.73
C GLY A 41 -29.43 10.04 24.28
N ALA A 42 -28.40 9.74 23.47
CA ALA A 42 -28.40 10.09 22.05
C ALA A 42 -29.31 9.13 21.24
N GLU A 43 -30.09 9.68 20.32
CA GLU A 43 -30.89 8.90 19.35
C GLU A 43 -30.03 8.40 18.19
N LEU A 44 -28.95 9.13 17.89
CA LEU A 44 -28.02 8.87 16.81
C LEU A 44 -26.59 9.23 17.25
N VAL A 45 -25.64 8.35 16.98
CA VAL A 45 -24.21 8.52 17.32
C VAL A 45 -23.40 8.55 16.04
N VAL A 46 -22.62 9.61 15.81
CA VAL A 46 -21.73 9.72 14.64
C VAL A 46 -20.28 9.53 15.07
N THR A 47 -19.54 8.62 14.42
CA THR A 47 -18.08 8.52 14.57
C THR A 47 -17.38 9.09 13.34
N MET A 48 -16.34 9.92 13.57
CA MET A 48 -15.48 10.48 12.54
C MET A 48 -14.03 10.53 13.00
N LEU A 49 -13.33 9.41 12.84
CA LEU A 49 -12.05 9.08 13.46
C LEU A 49 -10.99 8.69 12.40
N SER A 50 -9.74 8.51 12.82
CA SER A 50 -8.58 8.41 11.92
C SER A 50 -8.50 7.09 11.15
N ASP A 51 -8.80 5.99 11.83
CA ASP A 51 -8.50 4.62 11.39
C ASP A 51 -9.40 3.59 12.10
N PRO A 52 -9.37 2.30 11.67
CA PRO A 52 -10.19 1.26 12.26
C PRO A 52 -9.99 1.07 13.77
N GLN A 53 -8.75 1.17 14.25
CA GLN A 53 -8.45 0.94 15.66
C GLN A 53 -9.04 2.06 16.52
N ALA A 54 -8.90 3.32 16.08
CA ALA A 54 -9.51 4.45 16.76
C ALA A 54 -11.04 4.31 16.86
N VAL A 55 -11.71 3.83 15.80
CA VAL A 55 -13.16 3.56 15.84
C VAL A 55 -13.48 2.46 16.84
N HIS A 56 -12.77 1.34 16.77
CA HIS A 56 -12.98 0.21 17.68
C HIS A 56 -12.84 0.63 19.15
N ASP A 57 -11.76 1.32 19.50
CA ASP A 57 -11.46 1.72 20.87
C ASP A 57 -12.49 2.71 21.42
N VAL A 58 -12.84 3.72 20.63
CA VAL A 58 -13.81 4.75 21.05
C VAL A 58 -15.21 4.16 21.15
N LEU A 59 -15.62 3.31 20.21
CA LEU A 59 -16.95 2.71 20.23
C LEU A 59 -17.07 1.68 21.37
N SER A 60 -16.00 0.92 21.65
CA SER A 60 -15.95 0.02 22.81
C SER A 60 -16.10 0.80 24.13
N ALA A 61 -15.42 1.94 24.26
CA ALA A 61 -15.54 2.80 25.43
C ALA A 61 -16.91 3.51 25.52
N ALA A 62 -17.55 3.78 24.39
CA ALA A 62 -18.88 4.39 24.33
C ALA A 62 -20.02 3.39 24.59
N ALA A 63 -19.81 2.10 24.30
CA ALA A 63 -20.84 1.07 24.33
C ALA A 63 -21.69 1.04 25.62
N PRO A 64 -21.14 1.21 26.83
CA PRO A 64 -21.94 1.22 28.06
C PRO A 64 -22.95 2.37 28.16
N GLY A 65 -22.75 3.47 27.43
CA GLY A 65 -23.64 4.64 27.41
C GLY A 65 -24.69 4.62 26.29
N LEU A 66 -24.63 3.64 25.38
CA LEU A 66 -25.54 3.59 24.23
C LEU A 66 -26.97 3.30 24.66
N ALA A 67 -27.91 4.13 24.20
CA ALA A 67 -29.33 3.92 24.42
C ALA A 67 -29.87 2.72 23.62
N GLU A 68 -30.93 2.10 24.12
CA GLU A 68 -31.63 1.04 23.39
C GLU A 68 -32.18 1.59 22.06
N GLY A 69 -31.97 0.86 20.97
CA GLY A 69 -32.47 1.27 19.66
C GLY A 69 -31.69 2.41 18.98
N VAL A 70 -30.61 2.94 19.56
CA VAL A 70 -29.77 3.99 18.95
C VAL A 70 -29.28 3.60 17.54
N VAL A 71 -29.08 4.57 16.64
CA VAL A 71 -28.39 4.32 15.36
C VAL A 71 -26.95 4.83 15.45
N VAL A 72 -25.99 3.94 15.27
CA VAL A 72 -24.58 4.32 15.12
C VAL A 72 -24.27 4.51 13.64
N VAL A 73 -23.82 5.71 13.29
CA VAL A 73 -23.40 6.13 11.96
C VAL A 73 -21.88 6.26 11.95
N GLU A 74 -21.22 5.30 11.34
CA GLU A 74 -19.77 5.28 11.18
C GLU A 74 -19.40 6.04 9.90
N MET A 75 -18.74 7.20 9.99
CA MET A 75 -18.39 8.04 8.83
C MET A 75 -16.89 8.08 8.51
N SER A 76 -16.08 7.32 9.23
CA SER A 76 -14.64 7.23 9.05
C SER A 76 -14.30 6.33 7.86
N THR A 77 -13.06 6.41 7.38
CA THR A 77 -12.59 5.45 6.37
C THR A 77 -11.88 4.28 7.05
N ILE A 78 -12.63 3.21 7.31
CA ILE A 78 -12.16 2.01 8.04
C ILE A 78 -12.25 0.70 7.25
N GLY A 79 -12.97 0.70 6.13
CA GLY A 79 -13.16 -0.47 5.28
C GLY A 79 -14.23 -1.46 5.78
N PRO A 80 -14.75 -2.32 4.89
CA PRO A 80 -15.90 -3.18 5.16
C PRO A 80 -15.63 -4.22 6.25
N GLY A 81 -14.40 -4.75 6.33
CA GLY A 81 -14.02 -5.71 7.36
C GLY A 81 -14.10 -5.14 8.77
N ALA A 82 -13.65 -3.89 8.96
CA ALA A 82 -13.76 -3.21 10.25
C ALA A 82 -15.21 -2.89 10.61
N VAL A 83 -16.02 -2.41 9.65
CA VAL A 83 -17.47 -2.19 9.85
C VAL A 83 -18.17 -3.45 10.32
N ALA A 84 -17.88 -4.61 9.72
CA ALA A 84 -18.47 -5.88 10.13
C ALA A 84 -18.15 -6.23 11.59
N GLY A 85 -16.94 -5.91 12.05
CA GLY A 85 -16.51 -6.12 13.44
C GLY A 85 -17.24 -5.23 14.46
N LEU A 86 -17.67 -4.03 14.07
CA LEU A 86 -18.34 -3.09 14.99
C LEU A 86 -19.66 -3.64 15.54
N ARG A 87 -20.33 -4.53 14.81
CA ARG A 87 -21.60 -5.13 15.25
C ARG A 87 -21.48 -5.82 16.61
N ALA A 88 -20.33 -6.44 16.89
CA ALA A 88 -20.08 -7.14 18.15
C ALA A 88 -19.98 -6.20 19.36
N LEU A 89 -19.71 -4.90 19.13
CA LEU A 89 -19.58 -3.89 20.19
C LEU A 89 -20.91 -3.24 20.56
N LEU A 90 -21.95 -3.44 19.74
CA LEU A 90 -23.18 -2.69 19.80
C LEU A 90 -24.34 -3.53 20.37
N PRO A 91 -25.23 -2.96 21.20
CA PRO A 91 -26.43 -3.65 21.68
C PRO A 91 -27.27 -4.21 20.54
N SER A 92 -27.88 -5.38 20.69
CA SER A 92 -28.64 -6.06 19.61
C SER A 92 -29.77 -5.22 19.01
N SER A 93 -30.30 -4.27 19.78
CA SER A 93 -31.33 -3.32 19.34
C SER A 93 -30.79 -2.12 18.54
N ALA A 94 -29.49 -1.84 18.63
CA ALA A 94 -28.87 -0.69 17.96
C ALA A 94 -28.76 -0.92 16.45
N GLY A 95 -29.04 0.12 15.65
CA GLY A 95 -28.77 0.15 14.22
C GLY A 95 -27.31 0.48 13.92
N LEU A 96 -26.81 0.05 12.76
CA LEU A 96 -25.46 0.38 12.28
C LEU A 96 -25.52 0.78 10.81
N VAL A 97 -24.98 1.96 10.50
CA VAL A 97 -24.85 2.51 9.15
C VAL A 97 -23.40 2.91 8.94
N ASP A 98 -22.76 2.42 7.88
CA ASP A 98 -21.47 2.92 7.42
C ASP A 98 -21.71 3.99 6.35
N ALA A 99 -21.33 5.23 6.64
CA ALA A 99 -21.56 6.40 5.81
C ALA A 99 -20.27 7.23 5.59
N PRO A 100 -19.16 6.62 5.12
CA PRO A 100 -17.94 7.37 4.80
C PRO A 100 -18.19 8.43 3.74
N VAL A 101 -17.33 9.45 3.72
CA VAL A 101 -17.52 10.64 2.88
C VAL A 101 -16.45 10.83 1.82
N LEU A 102 -16.83 11.43 0.69
CA LEU A 102 -15.91 12.06 -0.26
C LEU A 102 -15.98 13.59 -0.09
N GLY A 103 -14.81 14.22 -0.16
CA GLY A 103 -14.61 15.63 0.16
C GLY A 103 -13.74 15.80 1.40
N SER A 104 -13.02 16.92 1.44
CA SER A 104 -12.11 17.28 2.53
C SER A 104 -12.79 18.28 3.47
N VAL A 105 -12.00 19.08 4.19
CA VAL A 105 -12.42 20.02 5.22
C VAL A 105 -13.40 21.05 4.67
N GLU A 106 -13.20 21.58 3.47
CA GLU A 106 -14.06 22.63 2.93
C GLU A 106 -15.46 22.12 2.53
N PRO A 107 -15.59 20.99 1.80
CA PRO A 107 -16.89 20.34 1.63
C PRO A 107 -17.59 19.99 2.95
N ALA A 108 -16.83 19.61 3.99
CA ALA A 108 -17.39 19.35 5.32
C ALA A 108 -17.91 20.62 6.01
N ARG A 109 -17.26 21.77 5.81
CA ARG A 109 -17.70 23.08 6.32
C ARG A 109 -18.96 23.57 5.60
N SER A 110 -19.03 23.39 4.30
CA SER A 110 -20.11 23.90 3.45
C SER A 110 -21.31 22.94 3.34
N GLY A 111 -21.24 21.73 3.88
CA GLY A 111 -22.32 20.74 3.76
C GLY A 111 -22.47 20.20 2.33
N THR A 112 -21.36 20.07 1.61
CA THR A 112 -21.32 19.60 0.22
C THR A 112 -20.56 18.29 0.05
N LEU A 113 -20.41 17.51 1.13
CA LEU A 113 -19.82 16.18 1.06
C LEU A 113 -20.69 15.25 0.20
N THR A 114 -20.06 14.26 -0.41
CA THR A 114 -20.79 13.08 -0.89
C THR A 114 -20.74 12.02 0.19
N VAL A 115 -21.90 11.67 0.74
CA VAL A 115 -22.04 10.65 1.79
C VAL A 115 -22.38 9.31 1.13
N LEU A 116 -21.58 8.28 1.38
CA LEU A 116 -21.74 6.94 0.81
C LEU A 116 -22.33 6.01 1.88
N ALA A 117 -23.66 5.94 1.95
CA ALA A 117 -24.37 5.26 3.03
C ALA A 117 -24.71 3.80 2.69
N GLY A 118 -24.11 2.87 3.43
CA GLY A 118 -24.45 1.45 3.50
C GLY A 118 -25.18 1.13 4.80
N GLY A 119 -26.19 0.27 4.73
CA GLY A 119 -26.97 -0.12 5.90
C GLY A 119 -28.26 -0.84 5.56
N THR A 120 -29.02 -1.24 6.57
CA THR A 120 -30.38 -1.74 6.32
C THR A 120 -31.31 -0.60 5.91
N ALA A 121 -32.34 -0.87 5.12
CA ALA A 121 -33.33 0.15 4.75
C ALA A 121 -33.98 0.81 5.98
N ARG A 122 -34.16 0.03 7.06
CA ARG A 122 -34.67 0.52 8.35
C ARG A 122 -33.71 1.53 8.98
N ASP A 123 -32.43 1.21 9.09
CA ASP A 123 -31.46 2.08 9.76
C ASP A 123 -31.16 3.34 8.93
N LEU A 124 -31.06 3.20 7.60
CA LEU A 124 -30.90 4.31 6.67
C LEU A 124 -32.05 5.31 6.75
N ALA A 125 -33.30 4.83 6.80
CA ALA A 125 -34.46 5.70 6.92
C ALA A 125 -34.44 6.55 8.21
N ARG A 126 -33.84 6.04 9.29
CA ARG A 126 -33.77 6.72 10.59
C ARG A 126 -32.68 7.80 10.66
N CYS A 127 -31.64 7.70 9.84
CA CYS A 127 -30.53 8.68 9.83
C CYS A 127 -30.49 9.57 8.60
N ARG A 128 -31.34 9.33 7.59
CA ARG A 128 -31.31 10.02 6.28
C ARG A 128 -31.31 11.55 6.39
N GLU A 129 -32.18 12.11 7.24
CA GLU A 129 -32.29 13.56 7.43
C GLU A 129 -30.97 14.15 7.98
N VAL A 130 -30.42 13.51 9.02
CA VAL A 130 -29.15 13.90 9.64
C VAL A 130 -27.99 13.78 8.65
N LEU A 131 -27.94 12.68 7.87
CA LEU A 131 -26.92 12.52 6.83
C LEU A 131 -27.00 13.61 5.75
N GLY A 132 -28.22 14.08 5.43
CA GLY A 132 -28.46 15.16 4.48
C GLY A 132 -27.87 16.50 4.89
N VAL A 133 -27.62 16.73 6.19
CA VAL A 133 -26.95 17.94 6.70
C VAL A 133 -25.50 18.05 6.20
N PHE A 134 -24.86 16.92 5.92
CA PHE A 134 -23.47 16.85 5.48
C PHE A 134 -23.31 17.00 3.96
N GLY A 135 -24.35 16.71 3.19
CA GLY A 135 -24.38 16.87 1.73
C GLY A 135 -25.22 15.83 1.01
N VAL A 136 -24.79 15.45 -0.20
CA VAL A 136 -25.55 14.53 -1.06
C VAL A 136 -25.37 13.10 -0.59
N VAL A 137 -26.47 12.50 -0.10
CA VAL A 137 -26.50 11.10 0.35
C VAL A 137 -26.71 10.16 -0.83
N ARG A 138 -25.83 9.17 -0.96
CA ARG A 138 -25.95 8.04 -1.86
C ARG A 138 -26.13 6.79 -1.02
N GLU A 139 -27.30 6.18 -1.09
CA GLU A 139 -27.55 4.87 -0.49
C GLU A 139 -27.01 3.79 -1.44
N VAL A 140 -26.01 3.03 -1.00
CA VAL A 140 -25.17 2.20 -1.89
C VAL A 140 -25.26 0.70 -1.60
N GLY A 141 -26.16 0.30 -0.71
CA GLY A 141 -26.46 -1.10 -0.42
C GLY A 141 -26.52 -1.40 1.06
N GLY A 142 -26.29 -2.67 1.40
CA GLY A 142 -26.32 -3.17 2.76
C GLY A 142 -25.13 -2.75 3.63
N PRO A 143 -25.04 -3.27 4.86
CA PRO A 143 -23.95 -2.98 5.78
C PRO A 143 -22.57 -3.26 5.15
N GLY A 144 -21.65 -2.32 5.29
CA GLY A 144 -20.29 -2.34 4.75
C GLY A 144 -20.16 -1.86 3.29
N ALA A 145 -21.27 -1.65 2.57
CA ALA A 145 -21.23 -1.24 1.17
C ALA A 145 -20.68 0.18 0.97
N GLY A 146 -20.96 1.10 1.89
CA GLY A 146 -20.42 2.46 1.89
C GLY A 146 -18.90 2.45 2.07
N ALA A 147 -18.42 1.70 3.06
CA ALA A 147 -17.01 1.47 3.32
C ALA A 147 -16.28 0.82 2.14
N ALA A 148 -16.88 -0.19 1.52
CA ALA A 148 -16.32 -0.83 0.33
C ALA A 148 -16.23 0.14 -0.86
N LEU A 149 -17.29 0.90 -1.15
CA LEU A 149 -17.29 1.87 -2.24
C LEU A 149 -16.28 3.00 -2.00
N LYS A 150 -16.18 3.50 -0.77
CA LYS A 150 -15.19 4.51 -0.39
C LYS A 150 -13.78 4.04 -0.75
N LEU A 151 -13.42 2.81 -0.36
CA LEU A 151 -12.10 2.25 -0.65
C LEU A 151 -11.89 2.03 -2.16
N ALA A 152 -12.90 1.56 -2.89
CA ALA A 152 -12.81 1.43 -4.34
C ALA A 152 -12.51 2.77 -5.03
N VAL A 153 -13.13 3.86 -4.57
CA VAL A 153 -12.86 5.22 -5.07
C VAL A 153 -11.44 5.67 -4.69
N MET A 154 -10.98 5.42 -3.46
CA MET A 154 -9.62 5.78 -3.02
C MET A 154 -8.54 5.01 -3.79
N SER A 155 -8.76 3.73 -4.10
CA SER A 155 -7.88 2.90 -4.95
C SER A 155 -7.75 3.41 -6.38
N THR A 156 -8.58 4.35 -6.80
CA THR A 156 -8.47 5.04 -8.09
C THR A 156 -7.85 6.42 -7.94
N LEU A 157 -8.37 7.23 -7.01
CA LEU A 157 -7.97 8.63 -6.88
C LEU A 157 -6.55 8.80 -6.35
N VAL A 158 -6.15 8.00 -5.35
CA VAL A 158 -4.82 8.14 -4.74
C VAL A 158 -3.72 7.74 -5.72
N PRO A 159 -3.79 6.59 -6.43
CA PRO A 159 -2.75 6.21 -7.38
C PRO A 159 -2.66 7.16 -8.57
N ALA A 160 -3.79 7.73 -9.02
CA ALA A 160 -3.77 8.74 -10.07
C ALA A 160 -3.00 10.01 -9.65
N GLN A 161 -3.09 10.42 -8.39
CA GLN A 161 -2.29 11.55 -7.89
C GLN A 161 -0.80 11.20 -7.76
N VAL A 162 -0.47 9.99 -7.30
CA VAL A 162 0.91 9.51 -7.25
C VAL A 162 1.50 9.46 -8.66
N LEU A 163 0.76 8.94 -9.65
CA LEU A 163 1.15 8.92 -11.05
C LEU A 163 1.44 10.33 -11.60
N LEU A 164 0.59 11.31 -11.29
CA LEU A 164 0.82 12.70 -11.70
C LEU A 164 2.09 13.29 -11.06
N ALA A 165 2.35 12.93 -9.81
CA ALA A 165 3.58 13.32 -9.12
C ALA A 165 4.82 12.71 -9.80
N GLU A 166 4.78 11.41 -10.10
CA GLU A 166 5.85 10.72 -10.83
C GLU A 166 6.06 11.31 -12.24
N THR A 167 4.97 11.64 -12.93
CA THR A 167 5.02 12.26 -14.27
C THR A 167 5.62 13.67 -14.23
N ALA A 168 5.26 14.48 -13.23
CA ALA A 168 5.85 15.81 -13.05
C ALA A 168 7.35 15.71 -12.71
N ALA A 169 7.74 14.72 -11.90
CA ALA A 169 9.14 14.50 -11.54
C ALA A 169 9.95 14.06 -12.77
N TYR A 170 9.38 13.20 -13.62
CA TYR A 170 9.96 12.83 -14.90
C TYR A 170 10.12 14.04 -15.84
N ALA A 171 9.08 14.87 -15.99
CA ALA A 171 9.14 16.04 -16.84
C ALA A 171 10.28 16.99 -16.41
N ARG A 172 10.39 17.26 -15.11
CA ARG A 172 11.50 18.08 -14.59
C ARG A 172 12.85 17.44 -14.84
N ALA A 173 12.96 16.12 -14.64
CA ALA A 173 14.16 15.36 -14.93
C ALA A 173 14.60 15.41 -16.41
N ALA A 174 13.63 15.51 -17.32
CA ALA A 174 13.84 15.60 -18.76
C ALA A 174 14.00 17.05 -19.27
N GLY A 175 13.98 18.06 -18.38
CA GLY A 175 14.05 19.48 -18.77
C GLY A 175 12.77 20.03 -19.38
N VAL A 176 11.64 19.32 -19.22
CA VAL A 176 10.32 19.79 -19.64
C VAL A 176 9.74 20.69 -18.54
N ASP A 177 9.25 21.87 -18.94
CA ASP A 177 8.58 22.79 -18.03
C ASP A 177 7.32 22.15 -17.41
N THR A 178 7.30 22.05 -16.08
CA THR A 178 6.21 21.41 -15.36
C THR A 178 4.91 22.21 -15.42
N GLY A 179 4.97 23.53 -15.62
CA GLY A 179 3.78 24.36 -15.84
C GLY A 179 3.06 23.98 -17.13
N THR A 180 3.83 23.91 -18.23
CA THR A 180 3.38 23.47 -19.56
C THR A 180 2.81 22.05 -19.51
N LEU A 181 3.46 21.12 -18.80
CA LEU A 181 2.91 19.78 -18.58
C LEU A 181 1.51 19.83 -17.96
N LEU A 182 1.36 20.60 -16.87
CA LEU A 182 0.09 20.70 -16.15
C LEU A 182 -1.00 21.39 -16.97
N GLU A 183 -0.65 22.39 -17.80
CA GLU A 183 -1.58 22.99 -18.77
C GLU A 183 -2.09 21.97 -19.80
N VAL A 184 -1.19 21.16 -20.37
CA VAL A 184 -1.56 20.10 -21.32
C VAL A 184 -2.43 19.05 -20.65
N LEU A 185 -2.04 18.55 -19.47
CA LEU A 185 -2.85 17.61 -18.69
C LEU A 185 -4.20 18.21 -18.26
N GLY A 186 -4.25 19.51 -18.01
CA GLY A 186 -5.44 20.32 -17.74
C GLY A 186 -6.53 20.19 -18.81
N ARG A 187 -6.12 19.96 -20.06
CA ARG A 187 -7.01 19.80 -21.23
C ARG A 187 -7.45 18.35 -21.48
N THR A 188 -7.03 17.43 -20.62
CA THR A 188 -7.39 16.00 -20.68
C THR A 188 -8.44 15.67 -19.61
N PRO A 189 -9.03 14.45 -19.61
CA PRO A 189 -9.88 13.99 -18.51
C PRO A 189 -9.22 14.01 -17.12
N LEU A 190 -7.90 14.18 -17.02
CA LEU A 190 -7.16 14.29 -15.75
C LEU A 190 -7.03 15.73 -15.23
N GLY A 191 -7.59 16.73 -15.92
CA GLY A 191 -7.30 18.14 -15.63
C GLY A 191 -7.56 18.57 -14.18
N ALA A 192 -8.65 18.12 -13.56
CA ALA A 192 -8.94 18.43 -12.16
C ALA A 192 -7.89 17.85 -11.18
N LEU A 193 -7.26 16.72 -11.53
CA LEU A 193 -6.18 16.13 -10.75
C LEU A 193 -4.86 16.86 -10.98
N ALA A 194 -4.60 17.31 -12.21
CA ALA A 194 -3.42 18.10 -12.56
C ALA A 194 -3.40 19.44 -11.80
N GLU A 195 -4.53 20.16 -11.78
CA GLU A 195 -4.65 21.39 -10.99
C GLU A 195 -4.49 21.14 -9.49
N ARG A 196 -4.91 19.97 -9.01
CA ARG A 196 -4.79 19.63 -7.59
C ARG A 196 -3.33 19.48 -7.12
N ILE A 197 -2.44 18.99 -7.99
CA ILE A 197 -1.01 18.81 -7.67
C ILE A 197 -0.15 20.05 -7.97
N ARG A 198 -0.66 20.99 -8.80
CA ARG A 198 0.04 22.20 -9.21
C ARG A 198 0.80 22.93 -8.09
N PRO A 199 0.20 23.23 -6.91
CA PRO A 199 0.91 23.95 -5.86
C PRO A 199 2.18 23.24 -5.39
N ALA A 200 2.15 21.90 -5.25
CA ALA A 200 3.32 21.14 -4.83
C ALA A 200 4.40 21.11 -5.91
N VAL A 201 4.00 21.11 -7.18
CA VAL A 201 4.93 21.12 -8.32
C VAL A 201 5.61 22.48 -8.47
N GLU A 202 4.87 23.57 -8.28
CA GLU A 202 5.37 24.96 -8.41
C GLU A 202 6.06 25.48 -7.14
N GLY A 203 6.16 24.66 -6.08
CA GLY A 203 6.81 25.05 -4.81
C GLY A 203 5.98 25.99 -3.94
N GLY A 204 4.67 26.06 -4.18
CA GLY A 204 3.73 26.82 -3.37
C GLY A 204 3.39 26.14 -2.04
N PRO A 205 2.89 26.90 -1.05
CA PRO A 205 2.41 26.32 0.21
C PRO A 205 1.23 25.37 -0.05
N SER A 206 1.23 24.22 0.63
CA SER A 206 0.12 23.28 0.59
C SER A 206 -0.44 23.07 1.99
N GLU A 207 -1.64 23.58 2.24
CA GLU A 207 -2.37 23.16 3.43
C GLU A 207 -2.76 21.68 3.29
N PRO A 208 -2.60 20.85 4.34
CA PRO A 208 -3.02 19.46 4.30
C PRO A 208 -4.54 19.34 4.13
N ARG A 209 -4.97 19.02 2.90
CA ARG A 209 -6.36 18.67 2.56
C ARG A 209 -6.59 17.19 2.74
N TYR A 210 -5.61 16.38 2.38
CA TYR A 210 -5.65 14.94 2.56
C TYR A 210 -4.26 14.44 2.93
N ALA A 211 -4.08 14.18 4.23
CA ALA A 211 -2.78 13.81 4.76
C ALA A 211 -2.25 12.52 4.10
N LEU A 212 -0.97 12.52 3.76
CA LEU A 212 -0.29 11.44 3.03
C LEU A 212 -0.40 10.10 3.79
N GLY A 213 -0.28 10.13 5.13
CA GLY A 213 -0.49 8.94 5.97
C GLY A 213 -1.91 8.38 5.95
N LEU A 214 -2.92 9.23 5.79
CA LEU A 214 -4.32 8.78 5.63
C LEU A 214 -4.53 8.13 4.26
N ALA A 215 -3.91 8.68 3.21
CA ALA A 215 -3.96 8.10 1.87
C ALA A 215 -3.27 6.72 1.81
N ALA A 216 -2.10 6.58 2.44
CA ALA A 216 -1.42 5.28 2.57
C ALA A 216 -2.30 4.26 3.29
N LYS A 217 -2.92 4.66 4.41
CA LYS A 217 -3.86 3.82 5.16
C LYS A 217 -5.05 3.39 4.30
N ASP A 218 -5.67 4.30 3.55
CA ASP A 218 -6.81 3.97 2.70
C ASP A 218 -6.44 2.95 1.62
N LEU A 219 -5.26 3.07 0.99
CA LEU A 219 -4.77 2.07 0.03
C LEU A 219 -4.47 0.71 0.67
N ARG A 220 -3.94 0.70 1.90
CA ARG A 220 -3.71 -0.54 2.66
C ARG A 220 -5.02 -1.25 3.03
N LEU A 221 -6.05 -0.49 3.41
CA LEU A 221 -7.39 -1.04 3.66
C LEU A 221 -8.01 -1.61 2.38
N ALA A 222 -7.67 -1.04 1.22
CA ALA A 222 -8.13 -1.47 -0.08
C ALA A 222 -7.19 -2.49 -0.75
N ALA A 223 -6.31 -3.14 0.02
CA ALA A 223 -5.32 -4.07 -0.51
C ALA A 223 -5.96 -5.17 -1.36
N HIS A 224 -5.33 -5.44 -2.51
CA HIS A 224 -5.73 -6.49 -3.44
C HIS A 224 -4.65 -7.59 -3.44
N PRO A 225 -5.01 -8.88 -3.61
CA PRO A 225 -4.05 -9.98 -3.61
C PRO A 225 -3.03 -9.98 -4.76
N VAL A 226 -3.09 -9.01 -5.69
CA VAL A 226 -2.18 -8.91 -6.83
C VAL A 226 -1.51 -7.54 -6.83
N GLN A 227 -0.36 -7.45 -7.50
CA GLN A 227 0.29 -6.17 -7.73
C GLN A 227 -0.59 -5.30 -8.63
N THR A 228 -1.11 -4.22 -8.07
CA THR A 228 -1.92 -3.22 -8.76
C THR A 228 -1.21 -1.87 -8.71
N LEU A 229 -1.66 -0.91 -9.53
CA LEU A 229 -1.19 0.48 -9.40
C LEU A 229 -1.47 1.04 -8.00
N ALA A 230 -2.55 0.61 -7.34
CA ALA A 230 -2.84 0.96 -5.96
C ALA A 230 -1.81 0.37 -4.98
N ALA A 231 -1.39 -0.88 -5.17
CA ALA A 231 -0.33 -1.49 -4.35
C ALA A 231 1.02 -0.77 -4.54
N ALA A 232 1.38 -0.43 -5.78
CA ALA A 232 2.60 0.33 -6.06
C ALA A 232 2.55 1.74 -5.43
N ALA A 233 1.42 2.43 -5.55
CA ALA A 233 1.20 3.72 -4.91
C ALA A 233 1.25 3.62 -3.37
N GLU A 234 0.70 2.58 -2.76
CA GLU A 234 0.81 2.34 -1.31
C GLU A 234 2.28 2.25 -0.88
N GLY A 235 3.10 1.50 -1.61
CA GLY A 235 4.53 1.39 -1.34
C GLY A 235 5.25 2.76 -1.41
N ARG A 236 4.94 3.57 -2.42
CA ARG A 236 5.47 4.94 -2.55
C ARG A 236 5.07 5.83 -1.38
N LEU A 237 3.79 5.77 -0.97
CA LEU A 237 3.29 6.57 0.14
C LEU A 237 3.86 6.09 1.49
N THR A 238 4.01 4.79 1.68
CA THR A 238 4.64 4.21 2.89
C THR A 238 6.10 4.67 3.01
N ALA A 239 6.86 4.71 1.91
CA ALA A 239 8.21 5.28 1.92
C ALA A 239 8.22 6.78 2.27
N ALA A 240 7.30 7.56 1.72
CA ALA A 240 7.16 8.98 2.03
C ALA A 240 6.77 9.22 3.51
N VAL A 241 5.86 8.40 4.05
CA VAL A 241 5.49 8.42 5.48
C VAL A 241 6.69 8.11 6.36
N ALA A 242 7.48 7.09 6.01
CA ALA A 242 8.71 6.74 6.73
C ALA A 242 9.76 7.87 6.68
N ALA A 243 9.72 8.70 5.64
CA ALA A 243 10.52 9.92 5.52
C ALA A 243 9.95 11.14 6.28
N GLY A 244 8.94 10.95 7.13
CA GLY A 244 8.36 12.00 7.98
C GLY A 244 7.25 12.82 7.34
N LEU A 245 6.82 12.50 6.11
CA LEU A 245 5.82 13.29 5.37
C LEU A 245 4.37 12.89 5.68
N GLY A 246 4.12 12.05 6.69
CA GLY A 246 2.79 11.49 6.94
C GLY A 246 1.70 12.53 7.26
N GLY A 247 2.08 13.66 7.87
CA GLY A 247 1.17 14.77 8.18
C GLY A 247 0.99 15.79 7.05
N GLU A 248 1.85 15.73 6.03
CA GLU A 248 1.79 16.63 4.87
C GLU A 248 0.64 16.25 3.94
N ASP A 249 0.23 17.17 3.05
CA ASP A 249 -0.75 16.82 2.00
C ASP A 249 -0.20 15.71 1.10
N LEU A 250 -1.10 14.88 0.56
CA LEU A 250 -0.77 13.83 -0.40
C LEU A 250 0.08 14.34 -1.57
N THR A 251 -0.09 15.59 -2.00
CA THR A 251 0.73 16.17 -3.08
C THR A 251 2.23 16.27 -2.73
N ALA A 252 2.61 16.23 -1.44
CA ALA A 252 4.00 16.21 -1.01
C ALA A 252 4.77 14.95 -1.46
N VAL A 253 4.06 13.90 -1.92
CA VAL A 253 4.68 12.73 -2.55
C VAL A 253 5.57 13.13 -3.75
N PHE A 254 5.25 14.22 -4.43
CA PHE A 254 6.05 14.78 -5.52
C PHE A 254 7.50 15.04 -5.11
N GLY A 255 7.72 15.87 -4.08
CA GLY A 255 9.07 16.20 -3.61
C GLY A 255 9.81 15.00 -3.02
N HIS A 256 9.10 13.96 -2.58
CA HIS A 256 9.71 12.69 -2.19
C HIS A 256 10.22 11.91 -3.41
N VAL A 257 9.38 11.75 -4.44
CA VAL A 257 9.73 11.06 -5.69
C VAL A 257 10.92 11.73 -6.37
N GLU A 258 10.95 13.07 -6.43
CA GLU A 258 12.06 13.80 -7.04
C GLU A 258 13.39 13.54 -6.33
N ARG A 259 13.41 13.58 -4.99
CA ARG A 259 14.63 13.29 -4.22
C ARG A 259 15.12 11.88 -4.44
N VAL A 260 14.22 10.89 -4.41
CA VAL A 260 14.60 9.49 -4.63
C VAL A 260 15.14 9.29 -6.05
N GLY A 261 14.46 9.82 -7.07
CA GLY A 261 14.92 9.74 -8.46
C GLY A 261 16.21 10.53 -8.74
N HIS A 262 16.54 11.54 -7.93
CA HIS A 262 17.84 12.20 -7.99
C HIS A 262 18.94 11.33 -7.35
N ILE A 263 18.68 10.74 -6.17
CA ILE A 263 19.62 9.85 -5.49
C ILE A 263 19.96 8.62 -6.36
N GLU A 264 18.96 8.00 -6.99
CA GLU A 264 19.18 6.84 -7.87
C GLU A 264 20.01 7.22 -9.11
N ARG A 265 19.80 8.40 -9.70
CA ARG A 265 20.60 8.88 -10.84
C ARG A 265 22.03 9.23 -10.46
N VAL A 266 22.26 9.88 -9.32
CA VAL A 266 23.61 10.15 -8.81
C VAL A 266 24.32 8.84 -8.46
N GLY A 267 23.62 7.87 -7.86
CA GLY A 267 24.15 6.54 -7.57
C GLY A 267 24.46 5.71 -8.83
N HIS A 268 23.70 5.90 -9.91
CA HIS A 268 23.97 5.28 -11.20
C HIS A 268 25.14 5.95 -11.94
N ALA A 269 25.19 7.29 -11.96
CA ALA A 269 26.30 8.06 -12.54
C ALA A 269 27.63 7.83 -11.80
N ALA A 270 27.61 7.60 -10.48
CA ALA A 270 28.78 7.22 -9.70
C ALA A 270 29.25 5.76 -9.93
N ARG A 271 28.47 4.96 -10.68
CA ARG A 271 28.77 3.56 -11.02
C ARG A 271 29.14 3.35 -12.49
N GLU A 272 29.21 4.40 -13.31
CA GLU A 272 29.80 4.27 -14.64
C GLU A 272 31.31 3.98 -14.52
N PRO A 273 31.83 2.91 -15.16
CA PRO A 273 33.27 2.68 -15.21
C PRO A 273 33.90 3.80 -16.02
N GLY A 274 35.02 4.34 -15.52
CA GLY A 274 35.82 5.34 -16.22
C GLY A 274 36.02 4.96 -17.68
N GLY A 275 35.75 5.92 -18.57
CA GLY A 275 36.01 5.79 -19.99
C GLY A 275 37.48 5.40 -20.25
N PRO A 276 37.76 4.67 -21.34
CA PRO A 276 39.12 4.24 -21.61
C PRO A 276 40.00 5.46 -21.85
N ASP A 277 41.09 5.47 -21.10
CA ASP A 277 42.22 6.39 -21.16
C ASP A 277 42.66 6.69 -22.59
N ALA A 278 43.05 7.95 -22.76
CA ALA A 278 43.70 8.47 -23.95
C ALA A 278 44.95 7.64 -24.31
N ALA A 279 45.06 7.25 -25.58
CA ALA A 279 46.33 6.83 -26.17
C ALA A 279 46.97 8.01 -26.93
N PRO A 280 48.30 8.13 -26.94
CA PRO A 280 48.99 9.39 -27.18
C PRO A 280 49.25 9.69 -28.67
N ASP A 281 49.52 10.97 -28.91
CA ASP A 281 50.02 11.59 -30.13
C ASP A 281 50.87 10.67 -31.03
N ARG A 282 50.52 10.67 -32.32
CA ARG A 282 51.47 10.42 -33.39
C ARG A 282 51.28 11.44 -34.51
N ASP A 283 52.36 12.18 -34.73
CA ASP A 283 52.59 13.16 -35.78
C ASP A 283 52.12 12.69 -37.18
N GLY A 284 51.63 13.66 -37.97
CA GLY A 284 51.41 13.53 -39.42
C GLY A 284 52.72 13.49 -40.23
N PRO A 285 52.74 13.73 -41.57
CA PRO A 285 51.79 14.57 -42.31
C PRO A 285 51.37 14.06 -43.73
N GLY A 286 50.39 14.74 -44.35
CA GLY A 286 50.42 14.98 -45.81
C GLY A 286 49.09 14.86 -46.60
N ALA A 287 48.54 16.02 -46.99
CA ALA A 287 47.87 16.36 -48.27
C ALA A 287 46.58 15.57 -48.68
N ALA A 288 45.55 16.08 -49.37
CA ALA A 288 45.18 17.33 -50.06
C ALA A 288 43.62 17.32 -50.12
N ASP A 289 42.93 18.44 -49.92
CA ASP A 289 42.30 19.32 -50.93
C ASP A 289 41.14 18.75 -51.77
N THR A 290 40.21 19.65 -52.07
CA THR A 290 38.95 19.56 -52.85
C THR A 290 37.74 19.03 -52.08
N GLY A 291 36.57 19.66 -52.06
CA GLY A 291 36.07 20.85 -52.74
C GLY A 291 34.54 20.86 -52.62
N ILE A 292 34.02 22.03 -52.24
CA ILE A 292 32.65 22.57 -52.28
C ILE A 292 31.66 21.85 -53.23
N GLN A 293 30.40 21.64 -52.79
CA GLN A 293 29.21 22.19 -53.45
C GLN A 293 27.89 22.02 -52.68
N ASP A 294 27.23 23.17 -52.48
CA ASP A 294 25.89 23.41 -51.95
C ASP A 294 24.76 23.08 -52.94
N GLY A 295 23.60 22.70 -52.37
CA GLY A 295 22.26 23.14 -52.80
C GLY A 295 21.36 22.09 -53.48
N PRO A 296 20.02 22.32 -53.53
CA PRO A 296 19.16 22.92 -52.51
C PRO A 296 17.81 22.16 -52.30
N ASP A 297 17.03 22.70 -51.37
CA ASP A 297 15.62 22.46 -51.03
C ASP A 297 14.66 22.03 -52.16
N THR A 298 13.66 21.22 -51.78
CA THR A 298 12.25 21.52 -52.12
C THR A 298 11.31 21.03 -51.03
N ALA A 299 10.61 21.99 -50.42
CA ALA A 299 9.38 21.79 -49.67
C ALA A 299 8.21 21.48 -50.62
N GLY A 300 7.25 20.69 -50.12
CA GLY A 300 5.94 20.46 -50.74
C GLY A 300 4.90 20.26 -49.66
N ASP A 301 4.25 21.36 -49.28
CA ASP A 301 2.99 21.41 -48.53
C ASP A 301 1.82 21.07 -49.48
N LEU A 302 0.71 20.55 -48.93
CA LEU A 302 -0.68 20.93 -49.25
C LEU A 302 -1.70 20.08 -48.45
N SER A 303 -2.12 20.68 -47.35
CA SER A 303 -3.46 20.75 -46.72
C SER A 303 -4.73 20.12 -47.37
N GLN A 304 -5.53 19.48 -46.49
CA GLN A 304 -6.95 19.74 -46.13
C GLN A 304 -8.17 19.17 -46.92
N ASP A 305 -9.04 18.52 -46.12
CA ASP A 305 -10.53 18.65 -45.97
C ASP A 305 -11.46 17.46 -46.34
N GLY A 306 -12.32 17.11 -45.35
CA GLY A 306 -13.37 16.06 -45.36
C GLY A 306 -14.70 16.50 -45.98
N PRO A 307 -15.91 16.13 -45.50
CA PRO A 307 -16.36 15.04 -44.61
C PRO A 307 -17.43 14.12 -45.29
N GLY A 308 -17.86 13.03 -44.63
CA GLY A 308 -18.97 12.20 -45.14
C GLY A 308 -19.66 11.35 -44.07
N THR A 309 -20.93 11.65 -43.79
CA THR A 309 -21.80 10.97 -42.83
C THR A 309 -22.76 9.98 -43.49
N ALA A 310 -23.07 8.93 -42.72
CA ALA A 310 -24.32 8.15 -42.62
C ALA A 310 -24.47 6.83 -43.40
N GLY A 311 -24.79 5.76 -42.64
CA GLY A 311 -25.79 4.77 -43.07
C GLY A 311 -25.48 3.28 -42.91
N THR A 312 -25.73 2.74 -41.71
CA THR A 312 -26.31 1.40 -41.42
C THR A 312 -25.70 0.12 -42.01
N GLY A 313 -25.28 -0.79 -41.12
CA GLY A 313 -25.02 -2.19 -41.45
C GLY A 313 -24.55 -3.01 -40.26
N VAL A 314 -25.41 -3.25 -39.26
CA VAL A 314 -25.17 -4.25 -38.21
C VAL A 314 -25.23 -5.63 -38.84
N GLN A 315 -24.09 -6.31 -38.95
CA GLN A 315 -24.03 -7.75 -39.21
C GLN A 315 -23.57 -8.47 -37.95
N ASN A 316 -24.53 -9.12 -37.29
CA ASN A 316 -24.30 -10.15 -36.28
C ASN A 316 -23.48 -11.30 -36.88
N ARG A 317 -22.36 -11.65 -36.25
CA ARG A 317 -21.77 -12.99 -36.36
C ARG A 317 -21.89 -13.71 -35.02
N PRO A 318 -22.16 -15.04 -35.03
CA PRO A 318 -22.55 -15.79 -33.85
C PRO A 318 -21.36 -16.07 -32.93
N GLY A 319 -21.68 -16.28 -31.65
CA GLY A 319 -20.73 -16.43 -30.55
C GLY A 319 -19.62 -17.45 -30.80
N ALA A 320 -18.38 -16.99 -30.60
CA ALA A 320 -17.25 -17.87 -30.36
C ALA A 320 -17.37 -18.39 -28.93
N ALA A 321 -17.66 -19.68 -28.81
CA ALA A 321 -17.59 -20.46 -27.59
C ALA A 321 -16.26 -20.24 -26.86
N GLY A 322 -16.30 -20.33 -25.53
CA GLY A 322 -15.20 -20.01 -24.61
C GLY A 322 -13.83 -20.49 -25.08
N ALA A 323 -12.85 -19.59 -24.98
CA ALA A 323 -11.45 -19.98 -25.06
C ALA A 323 -11.19 -21.12 -24.06
N PRO A 324 -10.57 -22.23 -24.48
CA PRO A 324 -10.34 -23.33 -23.57
C PRO A 324 -9.37 -22.88 -22.48
N VAL A 325 -9.69 -23.23 -21.23
CA VAL A 325 -8.73 -23.24 -20.12
C VAL A 325 -7.50 -23.99 -20.63
N ARG A 326 -6.32 -23.35 -20.56
CA ARG A 326 -5.06 -24.01 -20.92
C ARG A 326 -4.95 -25.28 -20.09
N ASP A 327 -4.98 -26.40 -20.77
CA ASP A 327 -4.60 -27.69 -20.24
C ASP A 327 -3.14 -27.61 -19.77
N LEU A 328 -2.93 -27.66 -18.44
CA LEU A 328 -1.61 -27.69 -17.82
C LEU A 328 -1.03 -29.12 -17.76
N SER A 329 -1.62 -30.10 -18.46
CA SER A 329 -1.11 -31.47 -18.54
C SER A 329 -0.20 -31.73 -19.77
N GLY A 330 0.55 -30.71 -20.19
CA GLY A 330 1.58 -30.83 -21.23
C GLY A 330 3.00 -30.87 -20.65
N GLY A 331 3.57 -32.08 -20.63
CA GLY A 331 4.98 -32.46 -20.48
C GLY A 331 6.05 -31.41 -20.18
N ALA A 332 6.78 -31.65 -19.09
CA ALA A 332 8.04 -31.03 -18.75
C ALA A 332 9.05 -31.07 -19.92
N ALA A 333 9.34 -29.89 -20.48
CA ALA A 333 10.52 -29.65 -21.28
C ALA A 333 11.10 -28.28 -20.91
N GLY A 334 12.07 -28.31 -20.00
CA GLY A 334 13.18 -27.35 -19.86
C GLY A 334 12.85 -25.85 -19.76
N ARG A 335 12.42 -25.37 -18.59
CA ARG A 335 12.84 -24.03 -18.14
C ARG A 335 14.15 -24.20 -17.38
N THR A 336 15.25 -24.28 -18.13
CA THR A 336 16.61 -24.44 -17.57
C THR A 336 17.01 -23.19 -16.80
N GLY A 337 17.24 -23.34 -15.49
CA GLY A 337 17.86 -22.29 -14.68
C GLY A 337 17.52 -22.35 -13.19
N VAL A 338 16.47 -23.09 -12.79
CA VAL A 338 16.03 -23.15 -11.39
C VAL A 338 15.83 -24.60 -10.96
N GLU A 339 16.63 -25.07 -10.01
CA GLU A 339 16.58 -26.42 -9.44
C GLU A 339 15.92 -26.40 -8.06
N LYS A 340 15.07 -27.40 -7.77
CA LYS A 340 14.42 -27.57 -6.47
C LYS A 340 15.19 -28.58 -5.64
N VAL A 341 15.56 -28.19 -4.43
CA VAL A 341 16.44 -28.94 -3.54
C VAL A 341 15.65 -29.38 -2.32
N ASN A 342 15.63 -30.70 -2.05
CA ASN A 342 14.99 -31.31 -0.90
C ASN A 342 15.91 -32.42 -0.36
N PRO A 343 16.89 -32.07 0.50
CA PRO A 343 17.85 -33.04 1.00
C PRO A 343 17.16 -34.10 1.84
N ALA A 344 17.50 -35.38 1.63
CA ALA A 344 16.99 -36.47 2.47
C ALA A 344 17.49 -36.38 3.93
N SER A 345 18.50 -35.54 4.17
CA SER A 345 19.09 -35.28 5.48
C SER A 345 18.19 -34.44 6.39
N VAL A 346 17.14 -33.78 5.89
CA VAL A 346 16.19 -32.97 6.67
C VAL A 346 14.75 -33.54 6.58
N PRO A 347 13.87 -33.27 7.56
CA PRO A 347 12.48 -33.73 7.51
C PRO A 347 11.78 -33.34 6.22
N ALA A 348 10.95 -34.23 5.67
CA ALA A 348 10.27 -33.97 4.40
C ALA A 348 9.34 -32.74 4.50
N THR A 349 9.25 -31.97 3.41
CA THR A 349 8.29 -30.86 3.34
C THR A 349 6.86 -31.41 3.22
N ASN A 350 5.87 -30.54 3.42
CA ASN A 350 4.45 -30.89 3.22
C ASN A 350 4.02 -30.94 1.73
N GLY A 351 4.99 -30.90 0.79
CA GLY A 351 4.74 -30.88 -0.65
C GLY A 351 4.35 -29.53 -1.23
N LEU A 352 4.14 -28.49 -0.42
CA LEU A 352 3.79 -27.13 -0.88
C LEU A 352 5.03 -26.25 -1.15
N TYR A 353 6.20 -26.67 -0.70
CA TYR A 353 7.47 -25.95 -0.87
C TYR A 353 8.65 -26.92 -0.96
N SER A 354 9.81 -26.40 -1.39
CA SER A 354 11.09 -27.11 -1.34
C SER A 354 11.99 -26.49 -0.29
N HIS A 355 12.85 -27.27 0.34
CA HIS A 355 13.80 -26.76 1.35
C HIS A 355 14.74 -25.70 0.81
N ALA A 356 15.15 -25.83 -0.45
CA ALA A 356 15.85 -24.76 -1.14
C ALA A 356 15.52 -24.73 -2.63
N THR A 357 15.89 -23.63 -3.27
CA THR A 357 15.89 -23.45 -4.71
C THR A 357 17.25 -22.91 -5.14
N ARG A 358 17.92 -23.60 -6.05
CA ARG A 358 19.16 -23.12 -6.67
C ARG A 358 18.83 -22.42 -7.98
N ALA A 359 19.34 -21.20 -8.15
CA ALA A 359 19.20 -20.42 -9.38
C ALA A 359 20.56 -19.81 -9.73
N GLY A 360 21.27 -20.44 -10.67
CA GLY A 360 22.65 -20.07 -10.99
C GLY A 360 23.61 -20.34 -9.83
N ASP A 361 24.34 -19.30 -9.44
CA ASP A 361 25.28 -19.24 -8.33
C ASP A 361 24.61 -18.86 -7.00
N LEU A 362 23.28 -18.74 -6.95
CA LEU A 362 22.55 -18.44 -5.72
C LEU A 362 21.70 -19.63 -5.25
N LEU A 363 21.75 -19.87 -3.93
CA LEU A 363 20.90 -20.81 -3.23
C LEU A 363 19.96 -20.05 -2.29
N PHE A 364 18.66 -20.20 -2.51
CA PHE A 364 17.61 -19.66 -1.66
C PHE A 364 17.06 -20.76 -0.77
N VAL A 365 17.33 -20.71 0.53
CA VAL A 365 16.86 -21.70 1.50
C VAL A 365 15.57 -21.20 2.15
N SER A 366 14.51 -22.01 2.12
CA SER A 366 13.23 -21.72 2.75
C SER A 366 13.39 -21.61 4.27
N GLY A 367 12.49 -20.86 4.92
CA GLY A 367 12.43 -20.73 6.37
C GLY A 367 12.43 -22.08 7.08
N GLN A 368 13.43 -22.29 7.91
CA GLN A 368 13.59 -23.48 8.73
C GLN A 368 13.04 -23.21 10.13
N VAL A 369 12.27 -24.17 10.63
CA VAL A 369 11.63 -24.17 11.95
C VAL A 369 11.98 -25.46 12.69
N ALA A 370 11.77 -25.48 14.01
CA ALA A 370 12.07 -26.62 14.85
C ALA A 370 10.97 -27.70 14.77
N LEU A 371 10.95 -28.48 13.68
CA LEU A 371 10.04 -29.62 13.51
C LEU A 371 10.80 -30.94 13.42
N ASP A 372 10.39 -31.93 14.21
CA ASP A 372 10.91 -33.29 14.09
C ASP A 372 10.40 -34.02 12.84
N SER A 373 10.86 -35.25 12.62
CA SER A 373 10.45 -36.09 11.49
C SER A 373 8.97 -36.49 11.51
N GLY A 374 8.30 -36.42 12.67
CA GLY A 374 6.86 -36.58 12.83
C GLY A 374 6.07 -35.29 12.60
N GLY A 375 6.76 -34.17 12.36
CA GLY A 375 6.16 -32.86 12.22
C GLY A 375 5.69 -32.26 13.55
N ASN A 376 6.21 -32.70 14.70
CA ASN A 376 5.94 -32.07 16.00
C ASN A 376 6.97 -30.97 16.28
N VAL A 377 6.62 -30.02 17.14
CA VAL A 377 7.55 -28.97 17.58
C VAL A 377 8.65 -29.58 18.43
N ALA A 378 9.89 -29.54 17.96
CA ALA A 378 11.06 -29.96 18.72
C ALA A 378 11.48 -28.84 19.67
N GLY A 379 11.62 -29.12 20.97
CA GLY A 379 12.02 -28.10 21.96
C GLY A 379 10.93 -27.04 22.23
N GLU A 380 9.67 -27.44 22.36
CA GLU A 380 8.57 -26.50 22.66
C GLU A 380 8.86 -25.69 23.95
N GLY A 381 8.77 -24.36 23.85
CA GLY A 381 9.05 -23.44 24.95
C GLY A 381 10.54 -23.15 25.21
N ASP A 382 11.45 -23.79 24.48
CA ASP A 382 12.91 -23.63 24.61
C ASP A 382 13.51 -22.99 23.35
N MET A 383 13.83 -21.70 23.44
CA MET A 383 14.42 -20.94 22.32
C MET A 383 15.79 -21.48 21.91
N THR A 384 16.59 -21.96 22.87
CA THR A 384 17.94 -22.48 22.59
C THR A 384 17.83 -23.78 21.81
N ALA A 385 17.00 -24.72 22.26
CA ALA A 385 16.79 -26.00 21.58
C ALA A 385 16.18 -25.82 20.18
N GLN A 386 15.20 -24.92 20.01
CA GLN A 386 14.64 -24.61 18.69
C GLN A 386 15.67 -23.97 17.76
N SER A 387 16.48 -23.06 18.28
CA SER A 387 17.55 -22.42 17.51
C SER A 387 18.59 -23.43 17.05
N GLU A 388 19.00 -24.38 17.91
CA GLU A 388 19.95 -25.44 17.56
C GLU A 388 19.39 -26.30 16.42
N HIS A 389 18.15 -26.75 16.55
CA HIS A 389 17.49 -27.55 15.53
C HIS A 389 17.41 -26.84 14.18
N VAL A 390 17.04 -25.55 14.19
CA VAL A 390 16.96 -24.72 12.98
C VAL A 390 18.32 -24.57 12.32
N MET A 391 19.36 -24.23 13.09
CA MET A 391 20.71 -24.04 12.55
C MET A 391 21.32 -25.35 12.04
N GLU A 392 21.05 -26.49 12.67
CA GLU A 392 21.44 -27.82 12.18
C GLU A 392 20.72 -28.22 10.89
N SER A 393 19.46 -27.82 10.74
CA SER A 393 18.69 -28.05 9.51
C SER A 393 19.26 -27.22 8.36
N LEU A 394 19.55 -25.95 8.62
CA LEU A 394 20.23 -25.07 7.66
C LEU A 394 21.61 -25.63 7.26
N ALA A 395 22.40 -26.10 8.23
CA ALA A 395 23.71 -26.71 7.98
C ALA A 395 23.61 -27.91 7.02
N ARG A 396 22.63 -28.79 7.25
CA ARG A 396 22.39 -29.97 6.41
C ARG A 396 21.95 -29.59 4.99
N ILE A 397 21.13 -28.55 4.83
CA ILE A 397 20.69 -28.06 3.52
C ILE A 397 21.83 -27.40 2.76
N LEU A 398 22.63 -26.56 3.43
CA LEU A 398 23.81 -25.93 2.84
C LEU A 398 24.83 -27.00 2.39
N ALA A 399 25.14 -27.97 3.25
CA ALA A 399 26.09 -29.03 2.95
C ALA A 399 25.67 -29.91 1.76
N ASP A 400 24.38 -30.19 1.62
CA ASP A 400 23.83 -30.91 0.46
C ASP A 400 24.11 -30.20 -0.87
N GLN A 401 24.29 -28.87 -0.82
CA GLN A 401 24.58 -28.01 -1.97
C GLN A 401 26.06 -27.60 -2.04
N GLY A 402 26.94 -28.28 -1.30
CA GLY A 402 28.37 -27.96 -1.25
C GLY A 402 28.71 -26.64 -0.57
N CYS A 403 27.75 -26.04 0.14
CA CYS A 403 27.90 -24.78 0.86
C CYS A 403 28.14 -25.01 2.35
N THR A 404 28.66 -23.99 3.01
CA THR A 404 28.80 -23.85 4.45
C THR A 404 28.12 -22.55 4.91
N PHE A 405 28.21 -22.23 6.21
CA PHE A 405 27.73 -20.93 6.69
C PHE A 405 28.57 -19.74 6.21
N ASP A 406 29.82 -19.97 5.79
CA ASP A 406 30.68 -18.90 5.24
C ASP A 406 30.21 -18.44 3.85
N ASP A 407 29.44 -19.28 3.16
CA ASP A 407 28.86 -18.98 1.84
C ASP A 407 27.53 -18.21 1.94
N VAL A 408 26.99 -18.03 3.16
CA VAL A 408 25.75 -17.29 3.38
C VAL A 408 26.01 -15.81 3.14
N THR A 409 25.22 -15.21 2.24
CA THR A 409 25.29 -13.78 1.92
C THR A 409 24.24 -12.97 2.69
N HIS A 410 23.10 -13.59 2.98
CA HIS A 410 22.00 -12.99 3.73
C HIS A 410 21.37 -14.00 4.69
N ILE A 411 21.06 -13.56 5.92
CA ILE A 411 20.26 -14.30 6.90
C ILE A 411 19.09 -13.45 7.39
N ARG A 412 17.89 -14.04 7.39
CA ARG A 412 16.68 -13.40 7.93
C ARG A 412 16.09 -14.27 9.03
N THR A 413 15.88 -13.66 10.19
CA THR A 413 15.40 -14.32 11.41
C THR A 413 14.08 -13.70 11.86
N PHE A 414 13.10 -14.56 12.11
CA PHE A 414 11.81 -14.21 12.70
C PHE A 414 11.73 -14.81 14.10
N LEU A 415 11.48 -13.98 15.11
CA LEU A 415 11.28 -14.41 16.51
C LEU A 415 9.87 -14.07 16.95
N THR A 416 9.23 -14.92 17.76
CA THR A 416 7.94 -14.57 18.39
C THR A 416 8.09 -13.68 19.63
N ASP A 417 9.31 -13.58 20.17
CA ASP A 417 9.64 -12.79 21.36
C ASP A 417 11.11 -12.31 21.24
N MET A 418 11.29 -11.01 20.98
CA MET A 418 12.58 -10.37 20.78
C MET A 418 13.42 -10.34 22.06
N SER A 419 12.81 -10.47 23.24
CA SER A 419 13.57 -10.54 24.50
C SER A 419 14.49 -11.77 24.57
N ARG A 420 14.19 -12.81 23.79
CA ARG A 420 14.96 -14.06 23.69
C ARG A 420 16.04 -14.05 22.62
N LEU A 421 16.25 -12.92 21.93
CA LEU A 421 17.32 -12.75 20.96
C LEU A 421 18.72 -13.19 21.49
N PRO A 422 19.10 -12.96 22.76
CA PRO A 422 20.39 -13.43 23.29
C PRO A 422 20.56 -14.96 23.25
N GLU A 423 19.48 -15.73 23.45
CA GLU A 423 19.48 -17.19 23.40
C GLU A 423 19.80 -17.68 21.98
N TYR A 424 19.06 -17.17 20.98
CA TYR A 424 19.34 -17.43 19.56
C TYR A 424 20.76 -16.96 19.18
N GLY A 425 21.16 -15.77 19.60
CA GLY A 425 22.47 -15.20 19.30
C GLY A 425 23.62 -16.08 19.82
N ALA A 426 23.45 -16.74 20.97
CA ALA A 426 24.43 -17.68 21.51
C ALA A 426 24.57 -18.94 20.65
N VAL A 427 23.47 -19.47 20.11
CA VAL A 427 23.49 -20.60 19.18
C VAL A 427 24.09 -20.19 17.84
N ARG A 428 23.63 -19.08 17.26
CA ARG A 428 24.09 -18.57 15.96
C ARG A 428 25.61 -18.45 15.88
N ARG A 429 26.26 -17.94 16.95
CA ARG A 429 27.72 -17.80 17.03
C ARG A 429 28.51 -19.12 17.02
N ARG A 430 27.85 -20.26 17.27
CA ARG A 430 28.48 -21.58 17.17
C ARG A 430 28.56 -22.08 15.72
N PHE A 431 27.65 -21.61 14.86
CA PHE A 431 27.54 -22.03 13.47
C PHE A 431 28.18 -21.03 12.50
N ILE A 432 28.03 -19.73 12.76
CA ILE A 432 28.63 -18.66 11.96
C ILE A 432 29.84 -18.13 12.75
N THR A 433 31.01 -18.67 12.45
CA THR A 433 32.28 -18.36 13.12
C THR A 433 33.17 -17.39 12.33
N GLY A 434 32.92 -17.23 11.02
CA GLY A 434 33.58 -16.28 10.14
C GLY A 434 32.95 -14.87 10.15
N GLU A 435 33.13 -14.14 9.05
CA GLU A 435 32.50 -12.83 8.87
C GLU A 435 30.97 -12.99 8.80
N PRO A 436 30.21 -12.16 9.54
CA PRO A 436 28.76 -12.31 9.57
C PRO A 436 28.13 -11.89 8.22
N PRO A 437 27.11 -12.61 7.72
CA PRO A 437 26.35 -12.20 6.54
C PRO A 437 25.53 -10.93 6.80
N ALA A 438 25.01 -10.33 5.73
CA ALA A 438 23.94 -9.34 5.86
C ALA A 438 22.79 -9.95 6.68
N SER A 439 22.35 -9.26 7.74
CA SER A 439 21.47 -9.86 8.74
C SER A 439 20.24 -8.98 8.99
N THR A 440 19.07 -9.58 8.94
CA THR A 440 17.80 -8.95 9.36
C THR A 440 17.15 -9.80 10.43
N THR A 441 16.75 -9.16 11.53
CA THR A 441 16.02 -9.83 12.61
C THR A 441 14.76 -9.04 12.93
N VAL A 442 13.61 -9.70 12.95
CA VAL A 442 12.30 -9.07 13.22
C VAL A 442 11.50 -9.89 14.23
N GLU A 443 10.69 -9.19 15.02
CA GLU A 443 9.67 -9.83 15.86
C GLU A 443 8.38 -10.01 15.07
N VAL A 444 7.75 -11.18 15.18
CA VAL A 444 6.45 -11.50 14.57
C VAL A 444 5.46 -11.95 15.64
N SER A 445 4.18 -11.66 15.44
CA SER A 445 3.14 -11.99 16.45
C SER A 445 2.91 -13.49 16.62
N ARG A 446 3.26 -14.31 15.62
CA ARG A 446 3.19 -15.79 15.63
C ARG A 446 3.85 -16.39 14.40
N LEU A 447 4.23 -17.66 14.50
CA LEU A 447 4.61 -18.52 13.37
C LEU A 447 3.44 -19.42 12.95
N PHE A 448 3.57 -20.16 11.84
CA PHE A 448 2.46 -20.91 11.25
C PHE A 448 1.90 -22.03 12.13
N ARG A 449 2.68 -22.51 13.12
CA ARG A 449 2.28 -23.54 14.07
C ARG A 449 2.51 -23.04 15.51
N PRO A 450 1.52 -23.20 16.41
CA PRO A 450 1.71 -22.92 17.84
C PRO A 450 2.91 -23.69 18.42
N GLY A 451 3.62 -23.07 19.36
CA GLY A 451 4.81 -23.64 20.00
C GLY A 451 6.13 -23.33 19.29
N LEU A 452 6.10 -22.96 18.00
CA LEU A 452 7.28 -22.45 17.30
C LEU A 452 7.62 -21.03 17.76
N MET A 453 8.90 -20.79 18.04
CA MET A 453 9.41 -19.53 18.58
C MET A 453 10.35 -18.80 17.61
N ILE A 454 10.93 -19.53 16.66
CA ILE A 454 11.92 -19.02 15.70
C ILE A 454 11.77 -19.66 14.32
N GLU A 455 11.94 -18.85 13.29
CA GLU A 455 12.11 -19.27 11.89
C GLU A 455 13.31 -18.53 11.29
N VAL A 456 14.18 -19.26 10.59
CA VAL A 456 15.38 -18.68 9.96
C VAL A 456 15.47 -19.13 8.51
N GLU A 457 15.68 -18.17 7.62
CA GLU A 457 15.99 -18.42 6.21
C GLU A 457 17.35 -17.83 5.85
N VAL A 458 17.98 -18.38 4.81
CA VAL A 458 19.28 -17.90 4.33
C VAL A 458 19.31 -17.86 2.80
N THR A 459 20.11 -16.93 2.27
CA THR A 459 20.58 -16.95 0.88
C THR A 459 22.09 -17.17 0.90
N ALA A 460 22.58 -18.11 0.10
CA ALA A 460 24.00 -18.44 -0.02
C ALA A 460 24.48 -18.33 -1.46
N ALA A 461 25.76 -18.00 -1.64
CA ALA A 461 26.45 -18.09 -2.93
C ALA A 461 27.01 -19.50 -3.08
N VAL A 462 26.62 -20.24 -4.10
CA VAL A 462 27.09 -21.60 -4.32
C VAL A 462 28.49 -21.56 -4.95
N PRO A 463 29.49 -22.27 -4.40
CA PRO A 463 30.85 -22.33 -4.94
C PRO A 463 30.99 -22.88 -6.36
#